data_AF-A0AAJ6VDB4-F1
#
_entry.id   AF-A0AAJ6VDB4-F1
#
_cell.length_a   1.000
_cell.length_b   1.000
_cell.length_c   1.000
_cell.angle_alpha   90.00
_cell.angle_beta   90.00
_cell.angle_gamma   90.00
#
_symmetry.space_group_name_H-M   'P 1'
#
loop_
_entity.id
_entity.type
_entity.pdbx_description
1 polymer ?
#
loop_
_entity_poly.entity_id
_entity_poly.type
_entity_poly.pdbx_seq_one_letter_code
_entity_poly.pdbx_strand_id
1 'polypeptide(L)'
;MAKAGAALSLLLLLLYLSSGGGSVMANEQKTWCVAKPSSDQATLLANINYACAHVDCQILQKGCPCFSPDSLINHASIAMNLYYQGYSNCIYA
;
A
#
# COMPACT_ATOMS: atom_id res chain seq x y z
N MET A 1 -1.39 55.20 -29.85
CA MET A 1 -1.30 53.77 -30.21
C MET A 1 -0.91 53.02 -28.95
N ALA A 2 -1.80 52.12 -28.53
CA ALA A 2 -1.89 51.62 -27.16
C ALA A 2 -0.68 50.77 -26.75
N LYS A 3 -0.20 51.03 -25.52
CA LYS A 3 0.82 50.27 -24.80
C LYS A 3 0.18 48.97 -24.30
N ALA A 4 -0.05 48.02 -25.20
CA ALA A 4 -0.82 46.79 -24.93
C ALA A 4 0.04 45.51 -24.87
N GLY A 5 1.38 45.61 -24.92
CA GLY A 5 2.26 44.44 -25.02
C GLY A 5 2.58 43.75 -23.68
N ALA A 6 2.64 44.49 -22.57
CA ALA A 6 3.09 43.95 -21.28
C ALA A 6 1.99 43.18 -20.53
N ALA A 7 0.72 43.54 -20.75
CA ALA A 7 -0.42 42.90 -20.07
C ALA A 7 -0.67 41.47 -20.58
N LEU A 8 -0.39 41.19 -21.86
CA LEU A 8 -0.64 39.88 -22.47
C LEU A 8 0.37 38.83 -21.97
N SER A 9 1.65 39.20 -21.83
CA SER A 9 2.67 38.31 -21.27
C SER A 9 2.44 37.98 -19.79
N LEU A 10 1.90 38.93 -19.02
CA LEU A 10 1.57 38.71 -17.60
C LEU A 10 0.32 37.84 -17.44
N LEU A 11 -0.68 38.00 -18.31
CA LEU A 11 -1.88 37.16 -18.37
C LEU A 11 -1.55 35.69 -18.69
N LEU A 12 -0.60 35.45 -19.59
CA LEU A 12 -0.13 34.09 -19.90
C LEU A 12 0.57 33.45 -18.69
N LEU A 13 1.42 34.20 -17.97
CA LEU A 13 2.11 33.71 -16.76
C LEU A 13 1.13 33.26 -15.66
N LEU A 14 0.01 33.99 -15.50
CA LEU A 14 -1.04 33.67 -14.53
C LEU A 14 -1.82 32.40 -14.89
N LEU A 15 -1.98 32.10 -16.19
CA LEU A 15 -2.61 30.86 -16.65
C LEU A 15 -1.70 29.64 -16.48
N TYR A 16 -0.38 29.81 -16.49
CA TYR A 16 0.56 28.71 -16.21
C TYR A 16 0.62 28.34 -14.71
N LEU A 17 0.31 29.28 -13.80
CA LEU A 17 0.35 29.01 -12.35
C LEU A 17 -0.93 28.35 -11.82
N SER A 18 -2.04 28.42 -12.54
CA SER A 18 -3.32 27.82 -12.13
C SER A 18 -3.41 26.30 -12.38
N SER A 19 -2.42 25.69 -13.05
CA SER A 19 -2.22 24.23 -13.03
C SER A 19 -1.48 23.79 -11.75
N GLY A 20 -1.82 24.37 -10.61
CA GLY A 20 -1.55 23.78 -9.31
C GLY A 20 -2.52 22.62 -9.12
N GLY A 21 -2.15 21.46 -9.67
CA GLY A 21 -2.91 20.23 -9.48
C GLY A 21 -3.15 20.02 -7.99
N GLY A 22 -4.40 20.21 -7.58
CA GLY A 22 -4.83 19.84 -6.25
C GLY A 22 -4.60 18.34 -6.12
N SER A 23 -3.52 17.96 -5.45
CA SER A 23 -3.38 16.63 -4.90
C SER A 23 -4.52 16.50 -3.91
N VAL A 24 -5.64 15.95 -4.38
CA VAL A 24 -6.66 15.38 -3.51
C VAL A 24 -5.90 14.51 -2.53
N MET A 25 -5.79 14.98 -1.30
CA MET A 25 -5.41 14.15 -0.17
C MET A 25 -6.58 13.19 -0.01
N ALA A 26 -6.62 12.16 -0.86
CA ALA A 26 -7.43 11.00 -0.60
C ALA A 26 -6.95 10.52 0.76
N ASN A 27 -7.78 10.71 1.79
CA ASN A 27 -7.60 10.05 3.06
C ASN A 27 -7.90 8.58 2.81
N GLU A 28 -7.00 7.90 2.09
CA GLU A 28 -7.01 6.46 1.93
C GLU A 28 -6.70 5.93 3.32
N GLN A 29 -7.75 5.62 4.09
CA GLN A 29 -7.60 4.91 5.34
C GLN A 29 -6.90 3.60 5.01
N LYS A 30 -5.58 3.56 5.23
CA LYS A 30 -4.75 2.41 4.93
C LYS A 30 -5.10 1.33 5.94
N THR A 31 -5.93 0.40 5.49
CA THR A 31 -6.31 -0.79 6.22
C THR A 31 -5.21 -1.85 6.07
N TRP A 32 -5.17 -2.77 7.03
CA TRP A 32 -4.22 -3.88 7.04
C TRP A 32 -4.94 -5.17 7.35
N CYS A 33 -4.40 -6.27 6.82
CA CYS A 33 -4.86 -7.61 7.13
C CYS A 33 -3.89 -8.28 8.10
N VAL A 34 -4.36 -8.69 9.26
CA VAL A 34 -3.52 -9.34 10.29
C VAL A 34 -4.18 -10.63 10.77
N ALA A 35 -3.37 -11.62 11.11
CA ALA A 35 -3.87 -12.90 11.58
C ALA A 35 -4.48 -12.75 12.99
N LYS A 36 -5.60 -13.43 13.24
CA LYS A 36 -6.25 -13.41 14.55
C LYS A 36 -5.39 -14.16 15.58
N PRO A 37 -5.17 -13.58 16.78
CA PRO A 37 -4.29 -14.17 17.79
C PRO A 37 -4.83 -15.49 18.38
N SER A 38 -6.12 -15.77 18.21
CA SER A 38 -6.75 -17.03 18.65
C SER A 38 -6.71 -18.15 17.60
N SER A 39 -6.07 -17.92 16.45
CA SER A 39 -6.01 -18.91 15.38
C SER A 39 -5.02 -20.03 15.70
N ASP A 40 -5.41 -21.27 15.40
CA ASP A 40 -4.56 -22.44 15.56
C ASP A 40 -3.42 -22.46 14.52
N GLN A 41 -2.33 -23.18 14.81
CA GLN A 41 -1.16 -23.29 13.95
C GLN A 41 -1.50 -23.80 12.54
N ALA A 42 -2.45 -24.74 12.40
CA ALA A 42 -2.85 -25.26 11.10
C ALA A 42 -3.49 -24.17 10.23
N THR A 43 -4.34 -23.33 10.83
CA THR A 43 -4.95 -22.18 10.15
C THR A 43 -3.90 -21.16 9.75
N LEU A 44 -2.96 -20.83 10.65
CA LEU A 44 -1.88 -19.88 10.35
C LEU A 44 -1.01 -20.35 9.18
N LEU A 45 -0.66 -21.63 9.15
CA LEU A 45 0.13 -22.19 8.05
C LEU A 45 -0.67 -22.22 6.74
N ALA A 46 -1.96 -22.52 6.79
CA ALA A 46 -2.83 -22.45 5.62
C ALA A 46 -2.91 -21.02 5.05
N ASN A 47 -3.00 -20.00 5.92
CA ASN A 47 -3.01 -18.60 5.53
C ASN A 47 -1.71 -18.20 4.82
N ILE A 48 -0.55 -18.59 5.38
CA ILE A 48 0.77 -18.35 4.77
C ILE A 48 0.82 -19.01 3.39
N ASN A 49 0.55 -20.31 3.30
CA ASN A 49 0.63 -21.06 2.05
C ASN A 49 -0.29 -20.50 0.97
N TYR A 50 -1.52 -20.14 1.33
CA TYR A 50 -2.47 -19.56 0.38
C TYR A 50 -1.99 -18.19 -0.12
N ALA A 51 -1.60 -17.29 0.79
CA ALA A 51 -1.12 -15.97 0.40
C ALA A 51 0.10 -16.08 -0.52
N CYS A 52 1.09 -16.88 -0.13
CA CYS A 52 2.34 -17.03 -0.87
C CYS A 52 2.22 -17.78 -2.21
N ALA A 53 1.09 -18.44 -2.46
CA ALA A 53 0.76 -18.97 -3.78
C ALA A 53 0.34 -17.86 -4.78
N HIS A 54 -0.05 -16.68 -4.28
CA HIS A 54 -0.58 -15.57 -5.08
C HIS A 54 0.27 -14.30 -5.03
N VAL A 55 1.11 -14.13 -4.00
CA VAL A 55 2.04 -13.01 -3.84
C VAL A 55 3.44 -13.48 -3.47
N ASP A 56 4.43 -12.64 -3.72
CA ASP A 56 5.81 -12.91 -3.33
C ASP A 56 6.01 -12.81 -1.82
N CYS A 57 6.41 -13.92 -1.19
CA CYS A 57 6.69 -14.02 0.24
C CYS A 57 8.19 -14.15 0.56
N GLN A 58 9.11 -13.75 -0.34
CA GLN A 58 10.55 -13.89 -0.09
C GLN A 58 10.98 -13.16 1.18
N ILE A 59 10.32 -12.05 1.55
CA ILE A 59 10.64 -11.27 2.75
C ILE A 59 10.48 -12.06 4.07
N LEU A 60 9.72 -13.17 4.04
CA LEU A 60 9.50 -14.06 5.17
C LEU A 60 10.58 -15.14 5.32
N GLN A 61 11.49 -15.27 4.36
CA GLN A 61 12.52 -16.31 4.42
C GLN A 61 13.62 -15.95 5.41
N LYS A 62 14.29 -16.96 5.96
CA LYS A 62 15.39 -16.77 6.91
C LYS A 62 16.48 -15.89 6.30
N GLY A 63 16.86 -14.83 7.02
CA GLY A 63 17.83 -13.83 6.57
C GLY A 63 17.21 -12.62 5.87
N CYS A 64 15.89 -12.61 5.64
CA CYS A 64 15.17 -11.46 5.11
C CYS A 64 14.58 -10.56 6.22
N PRO A 65 14.22 -9.31 5.91
CA PRO A 65 13.82 -8.30 6.91
C PRO A 65 12.60 -8.67 7.76
N CYS A 66 11.68 -9.48 7.24
CA CYS A 66 10.42 -9.82 7.91
C CYS A 66 10.40 -11.26 8.46
N PHE A 67 11.57 -11.90 8.57
CA PHE A 67 11.67 -13.22 9.19
C PHE A 67 11.53 -13.17 10.71
N SER A 68 12.13 -12.17 11.37
CA SER A 68 12.12 -12.06 12.82
C SER A 68 11.03 -11.09 13.29
N PRO A 69 10.27 -11.41 14.35
CA PRO A 69 10.30 -12.66 15.13
C PRO A 69 9.79 -13.90 14.37
N ASP A 70 10.53 -15.01 14.49
CA ASP A 70 10.23 -16.30 13.85
C ASP A 70 9.06 -17.00 14.55
N SER A 71 7.84 -16.57 14.21
CA SER A 71 6.60 -17.12 14.73
C SER A 71 5.53 -17.11 13.66
N LEU A 72 4.75 -18.19 13.61
CA LEU A 72 3.72 -18.41 12.61
C LEU A 72 2.69 -17.28 12.56
N ILE A 73 2.30 -16.71 13.71
CA ILE A 73 1.32 -15.61 13.75
C ILE A 73 1.85 -14.35 13.06
N ASN A 74 3.14 -14.08 13.16
CA ASN A 74 3.79 -12.92 12.57
C ASN A 74 3.98 -13.13 11.06
N HIS A 75 4.48 -14.30 10.67
CA HIS A 75 4.60 -14.66 9.25
C HIS A 75 3.24 -14.68 8.55
N ALA A 76 2.20 -15.22 9.18
CA ALA A 76 0.84 -15.20 8.65
C ALA A 76 0.31 -13.78 8.50
N SER A 77 0.47 -12.92 9.51
CA SER A 77 0.02 -11.52 9.44
C SER A 77 0.69 -10.76 8.29
N ILE A 78 2.00 -10.96 8.09
CA ILE A 78 2.73 -10.32 6.99
C ILE A 78 2.28 -10.88 5.63
N ALA A 79 2.17 -12.22 5.48
CA ALA A 79 1.72 -12.85 4.24
C ALA A 79 0.31 -12.39 3.84
N MET A 80 -0.62 -12.38 4.80
CA MET A 80 -2.00 -11.91 4.61
C MET A 80 -2.04 -10.43 4.23
N ASN A 81 -1.19 -9.59 4.82
CA ASN A 81 -1.13 -8.17 4.50
C ASN A 81 -0.54 -7.90 3.10
N LEU A 82 0.42 -8.70 2.65
CA LEU A 82 0.94 -8.63 1.28
C LEU A 82 -0.16 -9.00 0.27
N TYR A 83 -0.88 -10.09 0.53
CA TYR A 83 -2.04 -10.49 -0.27
C TYR A 83 -3.11 -9.39 -0.30
N TYR A 84 -3.43 -8.82 0.86
CA TYR A 84 -4.42 -7.75 0.98
C TYR A 84 -4.05 -6.51 0.15
N GLN A 85 -2.79 -6.11 0.13
CA GLN A 85 -2.34 -4.97 -0.68
C GLN A 85 -2.43 -5.23 -2.19
N GLY A 86 -2.32 -6.49 -2.64
CA GLY A 86 -2.44 -6.84 -4.06
C GLY A 86 -3.87 -7.06 -4.53
N TYR A 87 -4.75 -7.57 -3.66
CA TYR A 87 -6.08 -8.05 -4.04
C TYR A 87 -7.24 -7.35 -3.30
N SER A 88 -6.95 -6.46 -2.35
CA SER A 88 -7.93 -5.75 -1.51
C SER A 88 -8.91 -6.66 -0.76
N ASN A 89 -8.55 -7.93 -0.53
CA ASN A 89 -9.37 -8.92 0.18
C ASN A 89 -8.58 -9.57 1.33
N CYS A 90 -9.13 -9.53 2.55
CA CYS A 90 -8.57 -10.23 3.70
C CYS A 90 -8.98 -11.70 3.66
N ILE A 91 -8.00 -12.60 3.61
CA ILE A 91 -8.24 -14.04 3.72
C ILE A 91 -8.16 -14.46 5.18
N TYR A 92 -9.04 -15.37 5.63
CA TYR A 92 -8.92 -16.14 6.87
C TYR A 92 -8.38 -15.38 8.10
N ALA A 93 -9.06 -14.32 8.53
CA ALA A 93 -8.71 -13.54 9.72
C ALA A 93 -8.64 -14.39 11.00
#